data_AF-A0A7G8BJT1-F1
#
_entry.id   AF-A0A7G8BJT1-F1
#
_cell.length_a   1.000
_cell.length_b   1.000
_cell.length_c   1.000
_cell.angle_alpha   90.00
_cell.angle_beta   90.00
_cell.angle_gamma   90.00
#
_symmetry.space_group_name_H-M   'P 1'
#
loop_
_entity.id
_entity.type
_entity.pdbx_description
1 polymer ?
#
loop_
_entity_poly.entity_id
_entity_poly.type
_entity_poly.pdbx_seq_one_letter_code
_entity_poly.pdbx_strand_id
1 'polypeptide(L)'
;MIWLLKDFDLLSVLLRAAGLALEALTLGGVSFLLLAALPARLDAENTRRLRIVTGWAALALAVAQVLSVATGCTILISGSGFSFRDVATADFFFLGFLLFVSALALFALMRATSRRTLFACAPFAIMVLMASVGMSHAAARLENRWILLALTTLHHVGTAAWIGAMPFLLIALRGEKSQMTAGRYARRFSAMAITSVSLLVLGGIGMAFFYIGSWQGIYGTTYGIMIVAKIYLLLLILGMGAGNFFLVRQIDRAPAPLLVRLRRFSEAEIGLGFTAILAAASLTSQPPAVDLTRDRLTSHEIVERMRWVLPRMSSPPLKALVPPSSIQVAIQNSLFGSGSENDANDRAWSEYNHHWAGLIVLVAGLLALLARSERFKWAHHWPLLFIGLAAFILLRADPENWPLGPRPFWASFSSPDVLQHRMYAVLITAFAVFEWAVETGRVKSRRASYVFPLMCAAGGALLLTHSHALGNIKEEMLAEMSHTPIALLGATAGWSRWLELRLSQDRDSKIASYVWPVCLVLVGIVLLDYRES
;
A
#
# COMPACT_ATOMS: atom_id res chain seq x y z
N MET A 1 20.35 2.42 17.93
CA MET A 1 20.51 3.81 17.45
C MET A 1 21.13 3.87 16.05
N ILE A 2 22.11 3.02 15.71
CA ILE A 2 22.76 2.96 14.37
C ILE A 2 21.85 2.36 13.25
N TRP A 3 20.83 1.59 13.63
CA TRP A 3 19.84 1.00 12.71
C TRP A 3 18.95 2.02 11.96
N LEU A 4 18.75 3.21 12.54
CA LEU A 4 17.87 4.25 11.99
C LEU A 4 18.37 4.85 10.67
N LEU A 5 19.64 4.63 10.29
CA LEU A 5 20.23 5.26 9.10
C LEU A 5 19.70 4.66 7.78
N LYS A 6 19.40 3.35 7.72
CA LYS A 6 18.62 2.74 6.61
C LYS A 6 17.12 3.03 6.72
N ASP A 7 16.63 3.34 7.93
CA ASP A 7 15.22 3.62 8.17
C ASP A 7 14.78 5.01 7.70
N PHE A 8 15.68 5.95 7.37
CA PHE A 8 15.25 7.28 6.92
C PHE A 8 14.51 7.24 5.58
N ASP A 9 14.91 6.39 4.64
CA ASP A 9 14.23 6.27 3.34
C ASP A 9 12.85 5.65 3.53
N LEU A 10 12.75 4.52 4.23
CA LEU A 10 11.47 3.89 4.55
C LEU A 10 10.59 4.82 5.38
N LEU A 11 11.14 5.49 6.40
CA LEU A 11 10.43 6.47 7.22
C LEU A 11 9.93 7.63 6.38
N SER A 12 10.73 8.14 5.44
CA SER A 12 10.33 9.22 4.53
C SER A 12 9.16 8.78 3.64
N VAL A 13 9.21 7.57 3.09
CA VAL A 13 8.13 7.00 2.26
C VAL A 13 6.87 6.78 3.09
N LEU A 14 7.00 6.24 4.31
CA LEU A 14 5.87 6.04 5.22
C LEU A 14 5.25 7.36 5.69
N LEU A 15 6.07 8.38 5.99
CA LEU A 15 5.59 9.72 6.33
C LEU A 15 4.90 10.38 5.13
N ARG A 16 5.44 10.22 3.92
CA ARG A 16 4.81 10.68 2.68
C ARG A 16 3.46 10.00 2.45
N ALA A 17 3.41 8.68 2.62
CA ALA A 17 2.17 7.91 2.52
C ALA A 17 1.12 8.36 3.54
N ALA A 18 1.53 8.54 4.80
CA ALA A 18 0.67 9.06 5.85
C ALA A 18 0.19 10.49 5.52
N GLY A 19 1.09 11.36 5.04
CA GLY A 19 0.77 12.73 4.62
C GLY A 19 -0.30 12.76 3.52
N LEU A 20 -0.11 11.99 2.43
CA LEU A 20 -1.07 11.92 1.32
C LEU A 20 -2.42 11.32 1.77
N ALA A 21 -2.40 10.28 2.62
CA ALA A 21 -3.61 9.68 3.16
C ALA A 21 -4.40 10.66 4.06
N LEU A 22 -3.71 11.39 4.94
CA LEU A 22 -4.30 12.36 5.85
C LEU A 22 -4.75 13.62 5.12
N GLU A 23 -4.05 14.04 4.07
CA GLU A 23 -4.50 15.08 3.15
C GLU A 23 -5.82 14.68 2.50
N ALA A 24 -5.88 13.47 1.90
CA ALA A 24 -7.09 12.96 1.28
C ALA A 24 -8.26 12.91 2.26
N LEU A 25 -8.04 12.44 3.50
CA LEU A 25 -9.06 12.43 4.56
C LEU A 25 -9.49 13.84 4.97
N THR A 26 -8.55 14.77 5.12
CA THR A 26 -8.84 16.14 5.56
C THR A 26 -9.65 16.89 4.51
N LEU A 27 -9.15 16.91 3.28
CA LEU A 27 -9.80 17.57 2.15
C LEU A 27 -11.10 16.86 1.75
N GLY A 28 -11.13 15.53 1.83
CA GLY A 28 -12.31 14.72 1.60
C GLY A 28 -13.41 14.95 2.64
N GLY A 29 -13.05 15.09 3.91
CA GLY A 29 -13.98 15.45 4.97
C GLY A 29 -14.59 16.84 4.80
N VAL A 30 -13.76 17.84 4.44
CA VAL A 30 -14.23 19.19 4.09
C VAL A 30 -15.17 19.15 2.88
N SER A 31 -14.77 18.47 1.82
CA SER A 31 -15.55 18.32 0.57
C SER A 31 -16.88 17.60 0.83
N PHE A 32 -16.87 16.52 1.59
CA PHE A 32 -18.09 15.80 1.97
C PHE A 32 -19.06 16.70 2.75
N LEU A 33 -18.55 17.44 3.75
CA LEU A 33 -19.37 18.34 4.55
C LEU A 33 -20.03 19.44 3.71
N LEU A 34 -19.26 20.08 2.81
CA LEU A 34 -19.72 21.19 1.98
C LEU A 34 -20.61 20.74 0.82
N LEU A 35 -20.22 19.68 0.10
CA LEU A 35 -20.81 19.30 -1.19
C LEU A 35 -21.86 18.19 -1.07
N ALA A 36 -21.80 17.35 -0.03
CA ALA A 36 -22.74 16.25 0.18
C ALA A 36 -23.63 16.45 1.41
N ALA A 37 -23.05 16.65 2.59
CA ALA A 37 -23.78 16.69 3.86
C ALA A 37 -24.69 17.93 4.00
N LEU A 38 -24.15 19.12 3.74
CA LEU A 38 -24.90 20.38 3.84
C LEU A 38 -26.10 20.40 2.87
N PRO A 39 -25.94 20.08 1.56
CA PRO A 39 -27.08 20.02 0.64
C PRO A 39 -28.08 18.90 0.94
N ALA A 40 -27.63 17.79 1.54
CA ALA A 40 -28.51 16.71 1.95
C ALA A 40 -29.29 16.99 3.23
N ARG A 41 -28.99 18.09 3.93
CA ARG A 41 -29.55 18.48 5.23
C ARG A 41 -29.27 17.42 6.30
N LEU A 42 -28.01 17.03 6.43
CA LEU A 42 -27.53 16.16 7.50
C LEU A 42 -27.92 16.74 8.87
N ASP A 43 -28.32 15.89 9.82
CA ASP A 43 -28.67 16.36 11.16
C ASP A 43 -27.46 16.95 11.91
N ALA A 44 -27.74 17.73 12.95
CA ALA A 44 -26.72 18.46 13.69
C ALA A 44 -25.72 17.54 14.40
N GLU A 45 -26.17 16.38 14.90
CA GLU A 45 -25.33 15.45 15.63
C GLU A 45 -24.36 14.71 14.70
N ASN A 46 -24.85 14.18 13.57
CA ASN A 46 -23.96 13.61 12.56
C ASN A 46 -23.03 14.66 11.95
N THR A 47 -23.49 15.90 11.77
CA THR A 47 -22.64 16.99 11.27
C THR A 47 -21.50 17.26 12.24
N ARG A 48 -21.80 17.33 13.56
CA ARG A 48 -20.80 17.51 14.60
C ARG A 48 -19.79 16.36 14.63
N ARG A 49 -20.24 15.11 14.53
CA ARG A 49 -19.36 13.93 14.47
C ARG A 49 -18.41 13.99 13.29
N LEU A 50 -18.92 14.28 12.10
CA LEU A 50 -18.09 14.39 10.89
C LEU A 50 -17.06 15.51 11.01
N ARG A 51 -17.46 16.69 11.54
CA ARG A 51 -16.50 17.78 11.81
C ARG A 51 -15.41 17.37 12.78
N ILE A 52 -15.75 16.66 13.87
CA ILE A 52 -14.76 16.16 14.83
C ILE A 52 -13.76 15.22 14.15
N VAL A 53 -14.23 14.28 13.33
CA VAL A 53 -13.36 13.34 12.61
C VAL A 53 -12.49 14.06 11.58
N THR A 54 -13.04 15.00 10.81
CA THR A 54 -12.27 15.84 9.87
C THR A 54 -11.22 16.66 10.60
N GLY A 55 -11.56 17.22 11.76
CA GLY A 55 -10.62 17.94 12.62
C GLY A 55 -9.46 17.06 13.05
N TRP A 56 -9.73 15.85 13.57
CA TRP A 56 -8.67 14.92 13.95
C TRP A 56 -7.78 14.50 12.78
N ALA A 57 -8.34 14.29 11.59
CA ALA A 57 -7.55 14.06 10.38
C ALA A 57 -6.63 15.25 10.06
N ALA A 58 -7.13 16.49 10.19
CA ALA A 58 -6.34 17.70 9.98
C ALA A 58 -5.22 17.87 11.02
N LEU A 59 -5.46 17.54 12.29
CA LEU A 59 -4.41 17.56 13.31
C LEU A 59 -3.35 16.49 13.05
N ALA A 60 -3.76 15.27 12.71
CA ALA A 60 -2.84 14.21 12.35
C ALA A 60 -2.00 14.60 11.12
N LEU A 61 -2.60 15.26 10.12
CA LEU A 61 -1.88 15.81 8.97
C LEU A 61 -0.84 16.84 9.40
N ALA A 62 -1.20 17.76 10.30
CA ALA A 62 -0.27 18.76 10.84
C ALA A 62 0.93 18.09 11.54
N VAL A 63 0.69 17.06 12.35
CA VAL A 63 1.76 16.29 13.02
C VAL A 63 2.63 15.55 12.00
N ALA A 64 2.03 14.85 11.03
CA ALA A 64 2.77 14.16 9.98
C ALA A 64 3.63 15.12 9.15
N GLN A 65 3.15 16.34 8.91
CA GLN A 65 3.90 17.36 8.19
C GLN A 65 5.11 17.85 8.98
N VAL A 66 4.97 18.07 10.29
CA VAL A 66 6.11 18.43 11.16
C VAL A 66 7.17 17.35 11.12
N LEU A 67 6.77 16.08 11.25
CA LEU A 67 7.70 14.94 11.19
C LEU A 67 8.37 14.83 9.82
N SER A 68 7.63 15.06 8.73
CA SER A 68 8.17 15.03 7.36
C SER A 68 9.19 16.14 7.12
N VAL A 69 8.89 17.38 7.54
CA VAL A 69 9.83 18.50 7.42
C VAL A 69 11.05 18.28 8.29
N ALA A 70 10.88 17.82 9.54
CA ALA A 70 11.99 17.51 10.43
C ALA A 70 12.92 16.45 9.83
N THR A 71 12.34 15.37 9.28
CA THR A 71 13.09 14.30 8.61
C THR A 71 13.85 14.84 7.40
N GLY A 72 13.20 15.61 6.53
CA GLY A 72 13.85 16.25 5.38
C GLY A 72 15.00 17.18 5.78
N CYS A 73 14.81 17.98 6.84
CA CYS A 73 15.88 18.83 7.38
C CYS A 73 17.05 17.99 7.89
N THR A 74 16.80 16.92 8.64
CA THR A 74 17.86 16.03 9.15
C THR A 74 18.65 15.40 8.01
N ILE A 75 17.99 14.89 6.98
CA ILE A 75 18.64 14.28 5.81
C ILE A 75 19.54 15.32 5.10
N LEU A 76 19.01 16.52 4.81
CA LEU A 76 19.75 17.56 4.09
C LEU A 76 20.96 18.09 4.87
N ILE A 77 20.80 18.33 6.18
CA ILE A 77 21.88 18.85 7.03
C ILE A 77 22.99 17.80 7.22
N SER A 78 22.60 16.54 7.47
CA SER A 78 23.57 15.47 7.75
C SER A 78 24.34 15.00 6.50
N GLY A 79 23.70 15.00 5.32
CA GLY A 79 24.27 14.44 4.10
C GLY A 79 24.94 15.45 3.16
N SER A 80 24.69 16.76 3.31
CA SER A 80 24.98 17.74 2.24
C SER A 80 25.80 18.95 2.69
N GLY A 81 26.16 19.05 3.97
CA GLY A 81 26.88 20.20 4.52
C GLY A 81 26.06 21.49 4.63
N PHE A 82 24.75 21.46 4.35
CA PHE A 82 23.86 22.61 4.51
C PHE A 82 23.65 22.96 5.97
N SER A 83 23.59 24.25 6.27
CA SER A 83 23.15 24.72 7.59
C SER A 83 21.63 24.69 7.70
N PHE A 84 21.11 24.71 8.93
CA PHE A 84 19.66 24.84 9.14
C PHE A 84 19.08 26.10 8.48
N ARG A 85 19.85 27.19 8.41
CA ARG A 85 19.40 28.44 7.79
C ARG A 85 19.17 28.28 6.30
N ASP A 86 20.05 27.55 5.61
CA ASP A 86 19.93 27.29 4.18
C ASP A 86 18.67 26.47 3.89
N VAL A 87 18.45 25.42 4.68
CA VAL A 87 17.28 24.55 4.57
C VAL A 87 15.98 25.29 4.90
N ALA A 88 15.98 26.15 5.92
CA ALA A 88 14.81 26.94 6.31
C ALA A 88 14.35 27.95 5.24
N THR A 89 15.25 28.35 4.34
CA THR A 89 14.91 29.22 3.21
C THR A 89 14.39 28.47 1.97
N ALA A 90 14.41 27.14 1.98
CA ALA A 90 13.97 26.34 0.85
C ALA A 90 12.43 26.27 0.74
N ASP A 91 11.92 26.19 -0.49
CA ASP A 91 10.48 26.14 -0.78
C ASP A 91 9.75 25.02 -0.02
N PHE A 92 10.37 23.84 0.12
CA PHE A 92 9.75 22.72 0.84
C PHE A 92 9.48 23.05 2.31
N PHE A 93 10.35 23.84 2.95
CA PHE A 93 10.20 24.23 4.35
C PHE A 93 9.03 25.20 4.49
N PHE A 94 8.98 26.22 3.62
CA PHE A 94 7.89 27.20 3.61
C PHE A 94 6.53 26.55 3.30
N LEU A 95 6.45 25.73 2.26
CA LEU A 95 5.22 25.03 1.89
C LEU A 95 4.81 24.01 2.97
N GLY A 96 5.78 23.34 3.59
CA GLY A 96 5.52 22.45 4.72
C GLY A 96 4.96 23.20 5.93
N PHE A 97 5.50 24.38 6.25
CA PHE A 97 4.97 25.24 7.30
C PHE A 97 3.57 25.77 6.97
N LEU A 98 3.34 26.18 5.73
CA LEU A 98 2.04 26.63 5.24
C LEU A 98 0.97 25.53 5.37
N LEU A 99 1.31 24.30 5.00
CA LEU A 99 0.44 23.13 5.15
C LEU A 99 0.14 22.89 6.63
N PHE A 100 1.15 22.89 7.49
CA PHE A 100 1.00 22.73 8.94
C PHE A 100 0.04 23.76 9.55
N VAL A 101 0.26 25.06 9.29
CA VAL A 101 -0.60 26.13 9.83
C VAL A 101 -2.02 26.03 9.29
N SER A 102 -2.18 25.71 8.00
CA SER A 102 -3.50 25.56 7.37
C SER A 102 -4.26 24.36 7.94
N ALA A 103 -3.58 23.25 8.17
CA ALA A 103 -4.16 22.05 8.79
C ALA A 103 -4.56 22.31 10.26
N LEU A 104 -3.77 23.09 11.01
CA LEU A 104 -4.12 23.50 12.37
C LEU A 104 -5.32 24.46 12.40
N ALA A 105 -5.41 25.38 11.44
CA ALA A 105 -6.57 26.25 11.27
C ALA A 105 -7.84 25.44 10.96
N LEU A 106 -7.75 24.44 10.07
CA LEU A 106 -8.84 23.50 9.80
C LEU A 106 -9.27 22.75 11.07
N PHE A 107 -8.31 22.23 11.84
CA PHE A 107 -8.61 21.58 13.13
C PHE A 107 -9.41 22.50 14.06
N ALA A 108 -8.96 23.76 14.23
CA ALA A 108 -9.61 24.74 15.10
C ALA A 108 -11.03 25.09 14.60
N LEU A 109 -11.19 25.38 13.31
CA LEU A 109 -12.49 25.69 12.70
C LEU A 109 -13.47 24.52 12.78
N MET A 110 -12.98 23.28 12.69
CA MET A 110 -13.79 22.08 12.83
C MET A 110 -14.33 21.88 14.26
N ARG A 111 -13.82 22.59 15.27
CA ARG A 111 -14.38 22.57 16.65
C ARG A 111 -15.62 23.41 16.82
N ALA A 112 -15.79 24.44 15.99
CA ALA A 112 -17.03 25.19 15.94
C ALA A 112 -18.12 24.39 15.20
N THR A 113 -19.40 24.70 15.43
CA THR A 113 -20.54 24.00 14.80
C THR A 113 -21.32 24.86 13.80
N SER A 114 -20.97 26.14 13.66
CA SER A 114 -21.71 27.07 12.81
C SER A 114 -21.49 26.81 11.30
N ARG A 115 -22.46 27.18 10.48
CA ARG A 115 -22.33 27.10 9.02
C ARG A 115 -21.25 28.04 8.47
N ARG A 116 -21.13 29.25 9.04
CA ARG A 116 -20.11 30.23 8.64
C ARG A 116 -18.69 29.68 8.81
N THR A 117 -18.42 28.99 9.92
CA THR A 117 -17.10 28.36 10.16
C THR A 117 -16.83 27.19 9.20
N LEU A 118 -17.87 26.49 8.73
CA LEU A 118 -17.69 25.45 7.71
C LEU A 118 -17.25 26.06 6.36
N PHE A 119 -17.87 27.16 5.94
CA PHE A 119 -17.42 27.88 4.74
C PHE A 119 -16.02 28.49 4.90
N ALA A 120 -15.68 28.96 6.11
CA ALA A 120 -14.34 29.46 6.42
C ALA A 120 -13.25 28.37 6.31
N CYS A 121 -13.60 27.08 6.29
CA CYS A 121 -12.64 26.00 6.06
C CYS A 121 -12.16 25.93 4.60
N ALA A 122 -12.94 26.43 3.63
CA ALA A 122 -12.61 26.34 2.21
C ALA A 122 -11.24 26.97 1.84
N PRO A 123 -10.90 28.20 2.24
CA PRO A 123 -9.58 28.77 1.93
C PRO A 123 -8.43 27.95 2.51
N PHE A 124 -8.54 27.48 3.76
CA PHE A 124 -7.48 26.65 4.37
C PHE A 124 -7.36 25.27 3.72
N ALA A 125 -8.47 24.68 3.28
CA ALA A 125 -8.45 23.44 2.49
C ALA A 125 -7.72 23.64 1.15
N ILE A 126 -7.96 24.77 0.48
CA ILE A 126 -7.22 25.14 -0.74
C ILE A 126 -5.73 25.35 -0.43
N MET A 127 -5.38 26.00 0.68
CA MET A 127 -3.98 26.20 1.06
C MET A 127 -3.26 24.88 1.37
N VAL A 128 -3.92 23.92 2.05
CA VAL A 128 -3.38 22.56 2.25
C VAL A 128 -3.12 21.88 0.90
N LEU A 129 -4.09 21.92 -0.01
CA LEU A 129 -3.97 21.34 -1.35
C LEU A 129 -2.81 21.97 -2.13
N MET A 130 -2.75 23.30 -2.20
CA MET A 130 -1.72 24.03 -2.95
C MET A 130 -0.33 23.80 -2.36
N ALA A 131 -0.20 23.74 -1.03
CA ALA A 131 1.06 23.43 -0.39
C ALA A 131 1.53 21.99 -0.70
N SER A 132 0.61 21.01 -0.64
CA SER A 132 0.93 19.62 -1.00
C SER A 132 1.36 19.48 -2.47
N VAL A 133 0.59 20.07 -3.39
CA VAL A 133 0.92 20.08 -4.83
C VAL A 133 2.25 20.81 -5.08
N GLY A 134 2.53 21.90 -4.37
CA GLY A 134 3.80 22.62 -4.42
C GLY A 134 5.01 21.81 -3.93
N MET A 135 4.79 20.76 -3.14
CA MET A 135 5.82 19.81 -2.69
C MET A 135 5.84 18.50 -3.51
N SER A 136 5.26 18.51 -4.71
CA SER A 136 5.25 17.37 -5.64
C SER A 136 6.34 17.51 -6.72
N HIS A 137 6.62 16.43 -7.44
CA HIS A 137 7.54 16.47 -8.60
C HIS A 137 7.15 17.55 -9.61
N ALA A 138 5.85 17.83 -9.77
CA ALA A 138 5.38 18.84 -10.72
C ALA A 138 5.97 20.23 -10.45
N ALA A 139 6.19 20.58 -9.18
CA ALA A 139 6.74 21.87 -8.79
C ALA A 139 8.23 22.02 -9.13
N ALA A 140 8.96 20.90 -9.18
CA ALA A 140 10.38 20.83 -9.51
C ALA A 140 10.66 20.74 -11.02
N ARG A 141 9.64 20.54 -11.87
CA ARG A 141 9.82 20.48 -13.32
C ARG A 141 10.14 21.85 -13.90
N LEU A 142 11.14 21.89 -14.78
CA LEU A 142 11.50 23.09 -15.55
C LEU A 142 10.55 23.28 -16.74
N GLU A 143 10.22 22.19 -17.42
CA GLU A 143 9.30 22.16 -18.55
C GLU A 143 7.90 21.73 -18.12
N ASN A 144 6.86 22.28 -18.77
CA ASN A 144 5.47 21.89 -18.55
C ASN A 144 5.00 22.01 -17.07
N ARG A 145 5.73 22.79 -16.24
CA ARG A 145 5.47 22.95 -14.80
C ARG A 145 4.01 23.27 -14.50
N TRP A 146 3.45 24.28 -15.16
CA TRP A 146 2.09 24.76 -14.87
C TRP A 146 1.01 23.74 -15.23
N ILE A 147 1.15 23.04 -16.37
CA ILE A 147 0.20 21.99 -16.74
C ILE A 147 0.33 20.78 -15.81
N LEU A 148 1.54 20.41 -15.40
CA LEU A 148 1.75 19.33 -14.43
C LEU A 148 1.21 19.68 -13.05
N LEU A 149 1.36 20.92 -12.59
CA LEU A 149 0.75 21.40 -11.34
C LEU A 149 -0.78 21.34 -11.43
N ALA A 150 -1.37 21.76 -12.54
CA ALA A 150 -2.81 21.67 -12.76
C ALA A 150 -3.30 20.20 -12.76
N LEU A 151 -2.63 19.30 -13.49
CA LEU A 151 -2.98 17.88 -13.53
C LEU A 151 -2.82 17.19 -12.17
N THR A 152 -1.77 17.54 -11.43
CA THR A 152 -1.54 17.06 -10.05
C THR A 152 -2.66 17.56 -9.13
N THR A 153 -3.08 18.81 -9.28
CA THR A 153 -4.20 19.40 -8.52
C THR A 153 -5.51 18.67 -8.81
N LEU A 154 -5.83 18.40 -10.09
CA LEU A 154 -7.00 17.62 -10.47
C LEU A 154 -6.97 16.22 -9.85
N HIS A 155 -5.80 15.57 -9.86
CA HIS A 155 -5.62 14.24 -9.28
C HIS A 155 -5.81 14.22 -7.76
N HIS A 156 -5.25 15.20 -7.04
CA HIS A 156 -5.42 15.34 -5.59
C HIS A 156 -6.87 15.66 -5.21
N VAL A 157 -7.51 16.61 -5.91
CA VAL A 157 -8.93 16.95 -5.70
C VAL A 157 -9.83 15.74 -5.94
N GLY A 158 -9.61 15.01 -7.03
CA GLY A 158 -10.35 13.79 -7.33
C GLY A 158 -10.15 12.72 -6.26
N THR A 159 -8.91 12.51 -5.80
CA THR A 159 -8.58 11.53 -4.75
C THR A 159 -9.24 11.89 -3.42
N ALA A 160 -9.14 13.14 -3.00
CA ALA A 160 -9.75 13.63 -1.76
C ALA A 160 -11.28 13.54 -1.80
N ALA A 161 -11.92 14.05 -2.84
CA ALA A 161 -13.38 14.11 -2.93
C ALA A 161 -14.02 12.74 -3.24
N TRP A 162 -13.26 11.73 -3.70
CA TRP A 162 -13.73 10.36 -3.85
C TRP A 162 -13.30 9.46 -2.69
N ILE A 163 -12.03 9.01 -2.69
CA ILE A 163 -11.52 8.05 -1.71
C ILE A 163 -11.48 8.66 -0.30
N GLY A 164 -11.00 9.90 -0.19
CA GLY A 164 -10.90 10.61 1.09
C GLY A 164 -12.26 10.94 1.73
N ALA A 165 -13.28 11.22 0.92
CA ALA A 165 -14.63 11.54 1.38
C ALA A 165 -15.48 10.29 1.72
N MET A 166 -15.14 9.11 1.18
CA MET A 166 -15.92 7.89 1.36
C MET A 166 -16.03 7.42 2.82
N PRO A 167 -14.97 7.48 3.67
CA PRO A 167 -15.10 7.21 5.11
C PRO A 167 -16.16 8.07 5.79
N PHE A 168 -16.28 9.34 5.40
CA PHE A 168 -17.27 10.28 5.93
C PHE A 168 -18.69 9.91 5.51
N LEU A 169 -18.88 9.42 4.28
CA LEU A 169 -20.15 8.81 3.87
C LEU A 169 -20.49 7.63 4.80
N LEU A 170 -19.56 6.72 5.05
CA LEU A 170 -19.83 5.55 5.90
C LEU A 170 -20.17 5.93 7.34
N ILE A 171 -19.50 6.94 7.90
CA ILE A 171 -19.81 7.48 9.23
C ILE A 171 -21.22 8.08 9.24
N ALA A 172 -21.56 8.90 8.23
CA ALA A 172 -22.89 9.50 8.10
C ALA A 172 -23.99 8.42 7.99
N LEU A 173 -23.77 7.40 7.16
CA LEU A 173 -24.71 6.30 6.99
C LEU A 173 -24.90 5.49 8.27
N ARG A 174 -23.84 5.25 9.05
CA ARG A 174 -23.93 4.51 10.33
C ARG A 174 -24.71 5.28 11.39
N GLY A 175 -24.66 6.61 11.36
CA GLY A 175 -25.38 7.48 12.28
C GLY A 175 -26.83 7.77 11.88
N GLU A 176 -27.25 7.39 10.66
CA GLU A 176 -28.58 7.67 10.14
C GLU A 176 -29.52 6.47 10.30
N LYS A 177 -30.71 6.72 10.88
CA LYS A 177 -31.76 5.73 11.11
C LYS A 177 -32.76 5.68 9.97
N SER A 178 -33.02 6.80 9.32
CA SER A 178 -33.93 6.92 8.19
C SER A 178 -33.26 6.42 6.91
N GLN A 179 -33.77 5.32 6.37
CA GLN A 179 -33.28 4.74 5.12
C GLN A 179 -33.43 5.70 3.93
N MET A 180 -34.51 6.50 3.91
CA MET A 180 -34.74 7.51 2.90
C MET A 180 -33.68 8.63 2.97
N THR A 181 -33.33 9.07 4.17
CA THR A 181 -32.28 10.08 4.36
C THR A 181 -30.90 9.53 4.02
N ALA A 182 -30.61 8.29 4.41
CA ALA A 182 -29.39 7.58 4.05
C ALA A 182 -29.24 7.44 2.52
N GLY A 183 -30.32 7.13 1.80
CA GLY A 183 -30.32 7.11 0.33
C GLY A 183 -30.01 8.47 -0.30
N ARG A 184 -30.46 9.57 0.31
CA ARG A 184 -30.11 10.93 -0.13
C ARG A 184 -28.61 11.21 0.00
N TYR A 185 -27.98 10.78 1.10
CA TYR A 185 -26.53 10.92 1.30
C TYR A 185 -25.75 10.14 0.23
N ALA A 186 -26.16 8.89 -0.02
CA ALA A 186 -25.55 8.04 -1.04
C ALA A 186 -25.68 8.65 -2.45
N ARG A 187 -26.83 9.21 -2.82
CA ARG A 187 -27.04 9.90 -4.11
C ARG A 187 -26.15 11.14 -4.27
N ARG A 188 -26.05 11.99 -3.24
CA ARG A 188 -25.20 13.19 -3.27
C ARG A 188 -23.72 12.83 -3.36
N PHE A 189 -23.28 11.86 -2.58
CA PHE A 189 -21.93 11.34 -2.67
C PHE A 189 -21.65 10.73 -4.04
N SER A 190 -22.58 9.94 -4.59
CA SER A 190 -22.41 9.34 -5.92
C SER A 190 -22.25 10.39 -7.02
N ALA A 191 -23.00 11.50 -6.97
CA ALA A 191 -22.83 12.61 -7.92
C ALA A 191 -21.45 13.28 -7.79
N MET A 192 -21.00 13.53 -6.55
CA MET A 192 -19.65 14.04 -6.28
C MET A 192 -18.58 13.08 -6.80
N ALA A 193 -18.72 11.78 -6.51
CA ALA A 193 -17.76 10.74 -6.88
C ALA A 193 -17.57 10.63 -8.40
N ILE A 194 -18.61 10.78 -9.22
CA ILE A 194 -18.47 10.76 -10.69
C ILE A 194 -17.54 11.87 -11.17
N THR A 195 -17.78 13.11 -10.70
CA THR A 195 -16.94 14.25 -11.04
C THR A 195 -15.51 14.03 -10.53
N SER A 196 -15.36 13.58 -9.28
CA SER A 196 -14.06 13.33 -8.66
C SER A 196 -13.26 12.24 -9.39
N VAL A 197 -13.89 11.14 -9.79
CA VAL A 197 -13.28 10.07 -10.58
C VAL A 197 -12.79 10.61 -11.92
N SER A 198 -13.61 11.40 -12.62
CA SER A 198 -13.20 12.03 -13.89
C SER A 198 -11.97 12.93 -13.72
N LEU A 199 -11.95 13.79 -12.70
CA LEU A 199 -10.79 14.64 -12.41
C LEU A 199 -9.54 13.82 -12.07
N LEU A 200 -9.71 12.75 -11.28
CA LEU A 200 -8.62 11.84 -10.91
C LEU A 200 -8.03 11.16 -12.14
N VAL A 201 -8.87 10.57 -12.99
CA VAL A 201 -8.45 9.81 -14.18
C VAL A 201 -7.81 10.75 -15.20
N LEU A 202 -8.41 11.90 -15.48
CA LEU A 202 -7.85 12.88 -16.43
C LEU A 202 -6.51 13.44 -15.93
N GLY A 203 -6.42 13.79 -14.64
CA GLY A 203 -5.16 14.22 -14.03
C GLY A 203 -4.09 13.13 -14.11
N GLY A 204 -4.46 11.88 -13.81
CA GLY A 204 -3.56 10.73 -13.85
C GLY A 204 -3.04 10.41 -15.25
N ILE A 205 -3.92 10.34 -16.25
CA ILE A 205 -3.55 10.11 -17.66
C ILE A 205 -2.66 11.25 -18.16
N GLY A 206 -3.02 12.50 -17.87
CA GLY A 206 -2.23 13.66 -18.25
C GLY A 206 -0.82 13.60 -17.66
N MET A 207 -0.68 13.32 -16.35
CA MET A 207 0.64 13.17 -15.72
C MET A 207 1.43 12.00 -16.29
N ALA A 208 0.78 10.85 -16.53
CA ALA A 208 1.44 9.67 -17.09
C ALA A 208 2.03 9.94 -18.49
N PHE A 209 1.33 10.73 -19.32
CA PHE A 209 1.85 11.14 -20.62
C PHE A 209 3.20 11.87 -20.52
N PHE A 210 3.33 12.81 -19.58
CA PHE A 210 4.56 13.60 -19.39
C PHE A 210 5.66 12.86 -18.62
N TYR A 211 5.31 12.04 -17.62
CA TYR A 211 6.32 11.39 -16.75
C TYR A 211 6.85 10.07 -17.30
N ILE A 212 6.12 9.39 -18.21
CA ILE A 212 6.56 8.13 -18.79
C ILE A 212 7.42 8.35 -20.05
N GLY A 213 6.96 9.22 -20.95
CA GLY A 213 7.69 9.66 -22.15
C GLY A 213 7.96 8.61 -23.24
N SER A 214 7.78 7.30 -22.98
CA SER A 214 8.02 6.23 -23.97
C SER A 214 7.38 4.90 -23.58
N TRP A 215 7.18 3.99 -24.55
CA TRP A 215 6.69 2.63 -24.28
C TRP A 215 7.61 1.83 -23.36
N GLN A 216 8.94 1.93 -23.55
CA GLN A 216 9.91 1.29 -22.66
C GLN A 216 9.84 1.86 -21.25
N GLY A 217 9.48 3.14 -21.08
CA GLY A 217 9.27 3.73 -19.75
C GLY A 217 8.21 3.00 -18.92
N ILE A 218 7.22 2.37 -19.55
CA ILE A 218 6.12 1.66 -18.87
C ILE A 218 6.61 0.36 -18.23
N TYR A 219 7.37 -0.44 -18.97
CA TYR A 219 7.77 -1.78 -18.53
C TYR A 219 9.24 -1.89 -18.12
N GLY A 220 10.07 -0.91 -18.48
CA GLY A 220 11.53 -0.89 -18.35
C GLY A 220 12.03 -0.02 -17.20
N THR A 221 11.14 0.44 -16.32
CA THR A 221 11.46 1.26 -15.13
C THR A 221 10.57 0.89 -13.95
N THR A 222 11.08 1.05 -12.73
CA THR A 222 10.29 0.89 -11.49
C THR A 222 9.10 1.84 -11.45
N TYR A 223 9.29 3.09 -11.90
CA TYR A 223 8.23 4.09 -12.01
C TYR A 223 7.07 3.60 -12.89
N GLY A 224 7.37 3.02 -14.06
CA GLY A 224 6.37 2.46 -14.97
C GLY A 224 5.60 1.28 -14.38
N ILE A 225 6.31 0.32 -13.77
CA ILE A 225 5.69 -0.85 -13.11
C ILE A 225 4.75 -0.40 -11.99
N MET A 226 5.15 0.57 -11.18
CA MET A 226 4.32 1.09 -10.10
C MET A 226 3.09 1.85 -10.63
N ILE A 227 3.17 2.49 -11.81
CA ILE A 227 1.99 3.00 -12.51
C ILE A 227 1.05 1.86 -12.92
N VAL A 228 1.57 0.76 -13.49
CA VAL A 228 0.76 -0.42 -13.83
C VAL A 228 0.06 -0.98 -12.59
N ALA A 229 0.77 -1.06 -11.45
CA ALA A 229 0.20 -1.46 -10.17
C ALA A 229 -0.96 -0.54 -9.73
N LYS A 230 -0.78 0.79 -9.84
CA LYS A 230 -1.85 1.76 -9.55
C LYS A 230 -3.03 1.65 -10.51
N ILE A 231 -2.79 1.38 -11.79
CA ILE A 231 -3.86 1.15 -12.77
C ILE A 231 -4.65 -0.10 -12.40
N TYR A 232 -3.98 -1.20 -12.03
CA TYR A 232 -4.65 -2.42 -11.56
C TYR A 232 -5.54 -2.14 -10.34
N LEU A 233 -5.01 -1.47 -9.30
CA LEU A 233 -5.78 -1.09 -8.11
C LEU A 233 -6.95 -0.17 -8.46
N LEU A 234 -6.74 0.82 -9.33
CA LEU A 234 -7.78 1.73 -9.79
C LEU A 234 -8.90 0.97 -10.52
N LEU A 235 -8.58 0.01 -11.39
CA LEU A 235 -9.57 -0.80 -12.09
C LEU A 235 -10.41 -1.65 -11.12
N LEU A 236 -9.81 -2.24 -10.10
CA LEU A 236 -10.56 -2.94 -9.04
C LEU A 236 -11.54 -2.01 -8.31
N ILE A 237 -11.06 -0.83 -7.91
CA ILE A 237 -11.88 0.17 -7.20
C ILE A 237 -13.00 0.68 -8.12
N LEU A 238 -12.70 0.97 -9.39
CA LEU A 238 -13.71 1.41 -10.38
C LEU A 238 -14.75 0.32 -10.65
N GLY A 239 -14.36 -0.95 -10.69
CA GLY A 239 -15.29 -2.07 -10.83
C GLY A 239 -16.30 -2.12 -9.67
N MET A 240 -15.82 -1.99 -8.44
CA MET A 240 -16.68 -1.92 -7.25
C MET A 240 -17.51 -0.63 -7.21
N GLY A 241 -16.89 0.52 -7.52
CA GLY A 241 -17.53 1.82 -7.57
C GLY A 241 -18.64 1.90 -8.62
N ALA A 242 -18.45 1.26 -9.78
CA ALA A 242 -19.49 1.10 -10.80
C ALA A 242 -20.66 0.26 -10.27
N GLY A 243 -20.38 -0.85 -9.57
CA GLY A 243 -21.39 -1.63 -8.86
C GLY A 243 -22.20 -0.76 -7.89
N ASN A 244 -21.52 0.02 -7.05
CA ASN A 244 -22.14 0.94 -6.11
C ASN A 244 -22.98 2.04 -6.80
N PHE A 245 -22.50 2.58 -7.91
CA PHE A 245 -23.23 3.55 -8.74
C PHE A 245 -24.56 3.00 -9.29
N PHE A 246 -24.60 1.72 -9.68
CA PHE A 246 -25.85 1.07 -10.05
C PHE A 246 -26.75 0.79 -8.84
N LEU A 247 -26.18 0.38 -7.70
CA LEU A 247 -26.93 0.16 -6.46
C LEU A 247 -27.63 1.44 -5.97
N VAL A 248 -26.96 2.59 -6.04
CA VAL A 248 -27.53 3.89 -5.62
C VAL A 248 -28.77 4.27 -6.43
N ARG A 249 -28.83 3.91 -7.73
CA ARG A 249 -30.02 4.17 -8.56
C ARG A 249 -31.21 3.28 -8.24
N GLN A 250 -30.97 2.13 -7.63
CA GLN A 250 -32.00 1.17 -7.27
C GLN A 250 -32.38 1.27 -5.78
N ILE A 251 -31.74 2.19 -5.05
CA ILE A 251 -31.86 2.28 -3.59
C ILE A 251 -33.30 2.48 -3.12
N ASP A 252 -34.13 3.17 -3.90
CA ASP A 252 -35.53 3.42 -3.53
C ASP A 252 -36.41 2.16 -3.65
N ARG A 253 -35.96 1.10 -4.37
CA ARG A 253 -36.68 -0.17 -4.50
C ARG A 253 -36.52 -1.08 -3.28
N ALA A 254 -35.32 -1.12 -2.71
CA ALA A 254 -34.97 -2.00 -1.58
C ALA A 254 -33.88 -1.35 -0.70
N PRO A 255 -34.20 -0.27 0.02
CA PRO A 255 -33.18 0.59 0.61
C PRO A 255 -32.32 -0.08 1.67
N ALA A 256 -32.90 -0.89 2.56
CA ALA A 256 -32.15 -1.54 3.64
C ALA A 256 -31.05 -2.49 3.13
N PRO A 257 -31.34 -3.53 2.31
CA PRO A 257 -30.30 -4.46 1.84
C PRO A 257 -29.27 -3.77 0.93
N LEU A 258 -29.71 -2.83 0.08
CA LEU A 258 -28.80 -2.13 -0.83
C LEU A 258 -27.84 -1.19 -0.09
N LEU A 259 -28.29 -0.52 0.98
CA LEU A 259 -27.43 0.29 1.85
C LEU A 259 -26.39 -0.56 2.58
N VAL A 260 -26.75 -1.76 3.04
CA VAL A 260 -25.80 -2.68 3.67
C VAL A 260 -24.74 -3.12 2.68
N ARG A 261 -25.15 -3.56 1.48
CA ARG A 261 -24.23 -3.96 0.40
C ARG A 261 -23.28 -2.83 0.04
N LEU A 262 -23.82 -1.61 -0.18
CA LEU A 262 -23.02 -0.43 -0.46
C LEU A 262 -21.95 -0.19 0.61
N ARG A 263 -22.32 -0.24 1.90
CA ARG A 263 -21.35 -0.06 2.99
C ARG A 263 -20.23 -1.10 2.96
N ARG A 264 -20.51 -2.36 2.61
CA ARG A 264 -19.50 -3.43 2.59
C ARG A 264 -18.52 -3.26 1.43
N PHE A 265 -19.03 -2.96 0.23
CA PHE A 265 -18.17 -2.68 -0.92
C PHE A 265 -17.34 -1.41 -0.72
N SER A 266 -17.95 -0.35 -0.18
CA SER A 266 -17.23 0.88 0.13
C SER A 266 -16.12 0.67 1.18
N GLU A 267 -16.26 -0.26 2.13
CA GLU A 267 -15.16 -0.60 3.06
C GLU A 267 -13.94 -1.18 2.30
N ALA A 268 -14.16 -2.02 1.28
CA ALA A 268 -13.08 -2.55 0.44
C ALA A 268 -12.53 -1.50 -0.54
N GLU A 269 -13.38 -0.65 -1.13
CA GLU A 269 -12.94 0.48 -1.97
C GLU A 269 -12.05 1.46 -1.21
N ILE A 270 -12.42 1.81 0.02
CA ILE A 270 -11.59 2.64 0.90
C ILE A 270 -10.25 1.96 1.13
N GLY A 271 -10.27 0.68 1.46
CA GLY A 271 -9.10 -0.13 1.69
C GLY A 271 -8.10 -0.12 0.53
N LEU A 272 -8.55 -0.52 -0.65
CA LEU A 272 -7.76 -0.50 -1.88
C LEU A 272 -7.35 0.93 -2.28
N GLY A 273 -8.22 1.92 -2.05
CA GLY A 273 -7.93 3.33 -2.32
C GLY A 273 -6.76 3.84 -1.49
N PHE A 274 -6.71 3.50 -0.19
CA PHE A 274 -5.55 3.80 0.63
C PHE A 274 -4.31 2.98 0.19
N THR A 275 -4.45 1.71 -0.18
CA THR A 275 -3.33 0.95 -0.77
C THR A 275 -2.78 1.64 -2.02
N ALA A 276 -3.63 2.22 -2.88
CA ALA A 276 -3.21 2.98 -4.06
C ALA A 276 -2.53 4.32 -3.71
N ILE A 277 -2.93 4.97 -2.61
CA ILE A 277 -2.26 6.16 -2.06
C ILE A 277 -0.87 5.80 -1.50
N LEU A 278 -0.75 4.66 -0.81
CA LEU A 278 0.53 4.15 -0.33
C LEU A 278 1.47 3.85 -1.52
N ALA A 279 0.98 3.16 -2.54
CA ALA A 279 1.72 2.95 -3.80
C ALA A 279 2.10 4.27 -4.48
N ALA A 280 1.28 5.32 -4.36
CA ALA A 280 1.62 6.65 -4.88
C ALA A 280 2.80 7.29 -4.13
N ALA A 281 2.91 7.09 -2.81
CA ALA A 281 4.05 7.58 -2.05
C ALA A 281 5.36 6.91 -2.50
N SER A 282 5.32 5.59 -2.69
CA SER A 282 6.43 4.81 -3.26
C SER A 282 6.82 5.31 -4.66
N LEU A 283 5.83 5.48 -5.55
CA LEU A 283 6.03 6.02 -6.90
C LEU A 283 6.74 7.39 -6.88
N THR A 284 6.41 8.26 -5.93
CA THR A 284 7.03 9.60 -5.80
C THR A 284 8.42 9.60 -5.15
N SER A 285 8.89 8.44 -4.68
CA SER A 285 10.29 8.26 -4.26
C SER A 285 11.20 7.82 -5.41
N GLN A 286 10.60 7.42 -6.54
CA GLN A 286 11.30 6.95 -7.73
C GLN A 286 11.41 8.10 -8.75
N PRO A 287 12.52 8.20 -9.50
CA PRO A 287 12.63 9.18 -10.57
C PRO A 287 11.54 8.91 -11.65
N PRO A 288 10.90 9.96 -12.21
CA PRO A 288 10.02 9.79 -13.36
C PRO A 288 10.71 9.00 -14.48
N ALA A 289 9.98 8.09 -15.13
CA ALA A 289 10.60 7.22 -16.14
C ALA A 289 11.24 8.00 -17.29
N VAL A 290 10.70 9.15 -17.67
CA VAL A 290 11.27 10.06 -18.68
C VAL A 290 12.67 10.55 -18.32
N ASP A 291 12.98 10.70 -17.03
CA ASP A 291 14.27 11.20 -16.54
C ASP A 291 15.32 10.07 -16.50
N LEU A 292 14.89 8.81 -16.36
CA LEU A 292 15.77 7.64 -16.40
C LEU A 292 16.08 7.25 -17.86
N THR A 293 16.97 7.95 -18.56
CA THR A 293 17.27 7.67 -19.99
C THR A 293 18.30 6.56 -20.22
N ARG A 294 19.06 6.19 -19.19
CA ARG A 294 20.04 5.09 -19.18
C ARG A 294 19.59 4.02 -18.17
N ASP A 295 20.17 2.82 -18.25
CA ASP A 295 19.93 1.74 -17.28
C ASP A 295 18.48 1.24 -17.17
N ARG A 296 17.69 1.44 -18.24
CA ARG A 296 16.38 0.77 -18.40
C ARG A 296 16.57 -0.69 -18.78
N LEU A 297 15.69 -1.56 -18.30
CA LEU A 297 15.63 -2.92 -18.84
C LEU A 297 15.05 -2.92 -20.25
N THR A 298 15.66 -3.73 -21.10
CA THR A 298 15.16 -4.07 -22.43
C THR A 298 14.12 -5.18 -22.33
N SER A 299 13.26 -5.30 -23.36
CA SER A 299 12.33 -6.41 -23.46
C SER A 299 13.04 -7.77 -23.48
N HIS A 300 14.23 -7.85 -24.08
CA HIS A 300 15.03 -9.08 -24.12
C HIS A 300 15.47 -9.50 -22.71
N GLU A 301 16.06 -8.60 -21.92
CA GLU A 301 16.47 -8.88 -20.53
C GLU A 301 15.29 -9.35 -19.67
N ILE A 302 14.12 -8.71 -19.82
CA ILE A 302 12.91 -9.08 -19.09
C ILE A 302 12.42 -10.47 -19.51
N VAL A 303 12.35 -10.75 -20.81
CA VAL A 303 11.91 -12.06 -21.30
C VAL A 303 12.90 -13.16 -20.90
N GLU A 304 14.20 -12.88 -20.93
CA GLU A 304 15.22 -13.82 -20.50
C GLU A 304 15.07 -14.18 -19.01
N ARG A 305 14.76 -13.19 -18.18
CA ARG A 305 14.50 -13.37 -16.75
C ARG A 305 13.18 -14.07 -16.44
N MET A 306 12.11 -13.68 -17.14
CA MET A 306 10.72 -14.08 -16.88
C MET A 306 10.27 -15.27 -17.72
N ARG A 307 11.14 -15.85 -18.56
CA ARG A 307 10.80 -17.08 -19.30
C ARG A 307 10.55 -18.20 -18.31
N TRP A 308 9.44 -18.92 -18.41
CA TRP A 308 9.21 -20.06 -17.52
C TRP A 308 10.26 -21.17 -17.71
N VAL A 309 10.82 -21.69 -16.61
CA VAL A 309 11.67 -22.89 -16.55
C VAL A 309 11.23 -23.70 -15.34
N LEU A 310 11.49 -25.01 -15.36
CA LEU A 310 11.16 -25.88 -14.25
C LEU A 310 11.82 -25.39 -12.94
N PRO A 311 11.07 -25.36 -11.82
CA PRO A 311 11.62 -24.98 -10.53
C PRO A 311 12.83 -25.83 -10.12
N ARG A 312 13.82 -25.19 -9.54
CA ARG A 312 15.04 -25.79 -9.01
C ARG A 312 14.73 -26.50 -7.69
N MET A 313 14.64 -27.82 -7.77
CA MET A 313 14.42 -28.69 -6.61
C MET A 313 15.72 -29.25 -6.01
N SER A 314 16.88 -28.76 -6.46
CA SER A 314 18.21 -29.11 -5.94
C SER A 314 19.09 -27.87 -5.79
N SER A 315 19.72 -27.68 -4.63
CA SER A 315 20.64 -26.57 -4.40
C SER A 315 22.11 -26.96 -4.63
N PRO A 316 23.00 -25.99 -4.82
CA PRO A 316 24.42 -26.19 -4.63
C PRO A 316 24.74 -26.68 -3.20
N PRO A 317 25.87 -27.39 -3.00
CA PRO A 317 26.34 -27.75 -1.67
C PRO A 317 26.85 -26.52 -0.93
N LEU A 318 26.68 -26.44 0.39
CA LEU A 318 27.07 -25.29 1.22
C LEU A 318 28.52 -24.83 1.01
N LYS A 319 29.45 -25.77 0.83
CA LYS A 319 30.88 -25.50 0.58
C LYS A 319 31.19 -24.82 -0.76
N ALA A 320 30.21 -24.75 -1.67
CA ALA A 320 30.35 -24.08 -2.96
C ALA A 320 29.80 -22.65 -2.95
N LEU A 321 29.19 -22.21 -1.84
CA LEU A 321 28.78 -20.83 -1.67
C LEU A 321 29.98 -19.96 -1.31
N VAL A 322 29.85 -18.64 -1.50
CA VAL A 322 30.87 -17.67 -1.08
C VAL A 322 31.17 -17.86 0.43
N PRO A 323 32.46 -17.99 0.80
CA PRO A 323 32.83 -18.16 2.20
C PRO A 323 32.35 -17.00 3.08
N PRO A 324 31.82 -17.27 4.28
CA PRO A 324 31.26 -16.23 5.12
C PRO A 324 32.34 -15.26 5.58
N SER A 325 32.09 -13.96 5.36
CA SER A 325 32.94 -12.88 5.88
C SER A 325 32.83 -12.76 7.41
N SER A 326 33.75 -12.01 8.04
CA SER A 326 33.63 -11.70 9.47
C SER A 326 32.35 -10.91 9.74
N ILE A 327 31.80 -11.02 10.96
CA ILE A 327 30.52 -10.37 11.27
C ILE A 327 30.60 -8.84 11.19
N GLN A 328 31.78 -8.27 11.49
CA GLN A 328 32.04 -6.84 11.33
C GLN A 328 31.97 -6.42 9.87
N VAL A 329 32.56 -7.21 8.96
CA VAL A 329 32.51 -6.95 7.52
C VAL A 329 31.08 -7.13 6.99
N ALA A 330 30.37 -8.17 7.43
CA ALA A 330 28.96 -8.36 7.06
C ALA A 330 28.06 -7.21 7.50
N ILE A 331 28.25 -6.69 8.73
CA ILE A 331 27.53 -5.50 9.21
C ILE A 331 27.91 -4.27 8.39
N GLN A 332 29.21 -4.07 8.12
CA GLN A 332 29.67 -2.93 7.34
C GLN A 332 29.13 -2.96 5.91
N ASN A 333 29.13 -4.11 5.25
CA ASN A 333 28.56 -4.30 3.92
C ASN A 333 27.04 -4.13 3.94
N SER A 334 26.36 -4.61 4.98
CA SER A 334 24.93 -4.38 5.17
C SER A 334 24.59 -2.91 5.40
N LEU A 335 25.50 -2.09 5.92
CA LEU A 335 25.28 -0.67 6.19
C LEU A 335 25.73 0.24 5.04
N PHE A 336 26.80 -0.13 4.32
CA PHE A 336 27.50 0.76 3.39
C PHE A 336 27.86 0.12 2.04
N GLY A 337 27.59 -1.17 1.83
CA GLY A 337 27.94 -1.91 0.62
C GLY A 337 26.73 -2.21 -0.28
N SER A 338 27.00 -2.58 -1.53
CA SER A 338 26.01 -2.96 -2.56
C SER A 338 25.49 -4.40 -2.43
N GLY A 339 25.42 -4.95 -1.21
CA GLY A 339 25.17 -6.38 -0.95
C GLY A 339 26.45 -7.21 -0.88
N SER A 340 26.35 -8.46 -0.40
CA SER A 340 27.45 -9.45 -0.41
C SER A 340 27.78 -9.88 -1.85
N GLU A 341 29.02 -10.30 -2.12
CA GLU A 341 29.36 -10.96 -3.39
C GLU A 341 28.39 -12.12 -3.63
N ASN A 342 27.71 -12.11 -4.79
CA ASN A 342 26.65 -13.04 -5.12
C ASN A 342 27.03 -13.77 -6.42
N ASP A 343 27.60 -14.96 -6.29
CA ASP A 343 28.04 -15.75 -7.43
C ASP A 343 26.87 -16.55 -8.06
N ALA A 344 27.15 -17.47 -8.98
CA ALA A 344 26.10 -18.30 -9.58
C ALA A 344 25.49 -19.31 -8.59
N ASN A 345 26.26 -19.75 -7.59
CA ASN A 345 25.82 -20.70 -6.58
C ASN A 345 24.94 -20.02 -5.52
N ASP A 346 25.28 -18.82 -5.07
CA ASP A 346 24.46 -18.03 -4.14
C ASP A 346 23.09 -17.69 -4.75
N ARG A 347 23.07 -17.28 -6.04
CA ARG A 347 21.83 -17.13 -6.81
C ARG A 347 21.03 -18.42 -6.90
N ALA A 348 21.67 -19.54 -7.23
CA ALA A 348 20.99 -20.84 -7.30
C ALA A 348 20.47 -21.33 -5.93
N TRP A 349 21.15 -20.96 -4.84
CA TRP A 349 20.72 -21.24 -3.46
C TRP A 349 19.45 -20.47 -3.12
N SER A 350 19.43 -19.18 -3.43
CA SER A 350 18.26 -18.31 -3.23
C SER A 350 17.08 -18.71 -4.11
N GLU A 351 17.29 -19.03 -5.40
CA GLU A 351 16.26 -19.55 -6.30
C GLU A 351 15.61 -20.82 -5.74
N TYR A 352 16.42 -21.78 -5.28
CA TYR A 352 15.91 -22.98 -4.62
C TYR A 352 15.03 -22.64 -3.40
N ASN A 353 15.45 -21.68 -2.58
CA ASN A 353 14.69 -21.28 -1.40
C ASN A 353 13.33 -20.66 -1.78
N HIS A 354 13.31 -19.79 -2.79
CA HIS A 354 12.08 -19.19 -3.30
C HIS A 354 11.15 -20.22 -3.94
N HIS A 355 11.68 -21.20 -4.69
CA HIS A 355 10.88 -22.26 -5.30
C HIS A 355 10.22 -23.17 -4.26
N TRP A 356 10.94 -23.54 -3.20
CA TRP A 356 10.35 -24.30 -2.09
C TRP A 356 9.30 -23.49 -1.32
N ALA A 357 9.56 -22.21 -1.07
CA ALA A 357 8.55 -21.33 -0.49
C ALA A 357 7.31 -21.26 -1.41
N GLY A 358 7.50 -21.09 -2.71
CA GLY A 358 6.44 -21.09 -3.71
C GLY A 358 5.62 -22.37 -3.75
N LEU A 359 6.26 -23.53 -3.64
CA LEU A 359 5.57 -24.82 -3.54
C LEU A 359 4.69 -24.90 -2.28
N ILE A 360 5.22 -24.49 -1.12
CA ILE A 360 4.45 -24.49 0.14
C ILE A 360 3.25 -23.55 0.04
N VAL A 361 3.44 -22.33 -0.49
CA VAL A 361 2.35 -21.35 -0.67
C VAL A 361 1.32 -21.84 -1.70
N LEU A 362 1.77 -22.46 -2.80
CA LEU A 362 0.90 -23.05 -3.81
C LEU A 362 0.01 -24.13 -3.21
N VAL A 363 0.57 -25.08 -2.46
CA VAL A 363 -0.19 -26.14 -1.79
C VAL A 363 -1.15 -25.53 -0.77
N ALA A 364 -0.72 -24.53 0.01
CA ALA A 364 -1.59 -23.83 0.95
C ALA A 364 -2.78 -23.15 0.25
N GLY A 365 -2.57 -22.48 -0.89
CA GLY A 365 -3.63 -21.88 -1.69
C GLY A 365 -4.60 -22.91 -2.29
N LEU A 366 -4.08 -24.04 -2.79
CA LEU A 366 -4.90 -25.14 -3.32
C LEU A 366 -5.74 -25.80 -2.22
N LEU A 367 -5.17 -26.01 -1.02
CA LEU A 367 -5.93 -26.52 0.12
C LEU A 367 -6.97 -25.50 0.60
N ALA A 368 -6.66 -24.21 0.61
CA ALA A 368 -7.63 -23.16 0.92
C ALA A 368 -8.81 -23.14 -0.06
N LEU A 369 -8.56 -23.40 -1.36
CA LEU A 369 -9.61 -23.61 -2.37
C LEU A 369 -10.44 -24.86 -2.08
N LEU A 370 -9.79 -25.99 -1.81
CA LEU A 370 -10.49 -27.25 -1.50
C LEU A 370 -11.34 -27.13 -0.23
N ALA A 371 -10.88 -26.37 0.75
CA ALA A 371 -11.59 -26.07 2.00
C ALA A 371 -12.90 -25.28 1.78
N ARG A 372 -13.17 -24.78 0.57
CA ARG A 372 -14.49 -24.20 0.23
C ARG A 372 -15.55 -25.27 0.00
N SER A 373 -15.17 -26.53 -0.21
CA SER A 373 -16.09 -27.66 -0.35
C SER A 373 -16.29 -28.36 0.99
N GLU A 374 -17.54 -28.65 1.35
CA GLU A 374 -17.88 -29.42 2.56
C GLU A 374 -17.33 -30.86 2.55
N ARG A 375 -16.95 -31.38 1.37
CA ARG A 375 -16.35 -32.72 1.22
C ARG A 375 -14.94 -32.79 1.79
N PHE A 376 -14.18 -31.69 1.76
CA PHE A 376 -12.76 -31.68 2.10
C PHE A 376 -12.48 -30.93 3.40
N LYS A 377 -13.17 -31.28 4.50
CA LYS A 377 -13.00 -30.62 5.80
C LYS A 377 -11.56 -30.65 6.33
N TRP A 378 -10.78 -31.66 5.96
CA TRP A 378 -9.36 -31.75 6.32
C TRP A 378 -8.51 -30.64 5.66
N ALA A 379 -8.99 -30.00 4.60
CA ALA A 379 -8.28 -28.93 3.91
C ALA A 379 -8.27 -27.60 4.71
N HIS A 380 -9.12 -27.44 5.73
CA HIS A 380 -9.07 -26.30 6.67
C HIS A 380 -7.76 -26.25 7.49
N HIS A 381 -6.93 -27.30 7.42
CA HIS A 381 -5.62 -27.35 8.05
C HIS A 381 -4.51 -26.67 7.23
N TRP A 382 -4.83 -26.08 6.07
CA TRP A 382 -3.88 -25.40 5.20
C TRP A 382 -2.94 -24.39 5.90
N PRO A 383 -3.34 -23.63 6.95
CA PRO A 383 -2.42 -22.65 7.56
C PRO A 383 -1.21 -23.31 8.21
N LEU A 384 -1.30 -24.58 8.62
CA LEU A 384 -0.20 -25.31 9.26
C LEU A 384 1.00 -25.50 8.33
N LEU A 385 0.81 -25.43 7.00
CA LEU A 385 1.92 -25.46 6.04
C LEU A 385 2.90 -24.29 6.23
N PHE A 386 2.42 -23.14 6.73
CA PHE A 386 3.28 -22.01 7.03
C PHE A 386 4.21 -22.24 8.24
N ILE A 387 3.92 -23.21 9.12
CA ILE A 387 4.90 -23.65 10.13
C ILE A 387 6.08 -24.34 9.43
N GLY A 388 5.80 -25.15 8.41
CA GLY A 388 6.82 -25.74 7.56
C GLY A 388 7.66 -24.68 6.84
N LEU A 389 7.02 -23.62 6.31
CA LEU A 389 7.72 -22.48 5.71
C LEU A 389 8.60 -21.75 6.74
N ALA A 390 8.11 -21.49 7.95
CA ALA A 390 8.88 -20.84 9.01
C ALA A 390 10.10 -21.68 9.42
N ALA A 391 9.94 -22.99 9.55
CA ALA A 391 11.05 -23.91 9.81
C ALA A 391 12.05 -23.91 8.64
N PHE A 392 11.57 -23.91 7.40
CA PHE A 392 12.42 -23.82 6.22
C PHE A 392 13.27 -22.55 6.19
N ILE A 393 12.64 -21.38 6.43
CA ILE A 393 13.34 -20.09 6.53
C ILE A 393 14.40 -20.15 7.63
N LEU A 394 14.03 -20.57 8.84
CA LEU A 394 14.95 -20.62 9.99
C LEU A 394 16.18 -21.50 9.75
N LEU A 395 16.00 -22.63 9.05
CA LEU A 395 17.07 -23.60 8.84
C LEU A 395 17.96 -23.27 7.64
N ARG A 396 17.47 -22.50 6.66
CA ARG A 396 18.09 -22.46 5.33
C ARG A 396 18.28 -21.08 4.71
N ALA A 397 17.51 -20.07 5.12
CA ALA A 397 17.59 -18.74 4.51
C ALA A 397 19.00 -18.16 4.60
N ASP A 398 19.70 -18.42 5.71
CA ASP A 398 20.97 -17.80 6.04
C ASP A 398 22.12 -18.82 6.07
N PRO A 399 22.76 -19.16 4.93
CA PRO A 399 23.79 -20.20 4.85
C PRO A 399 25.05 -19.87 5.68
N GLU A 400 25.34 -18.58 5.91
CA GLU A 400 26.48 -18.13 6.71
C GLU A 400 26.27 -18.31 8.23
N ASN A 401 25.04 -18.58 8.67
CA ASN A 401 24.63 -18.57 10.07
C ASN A 401 24.14 -19.93 10.54
N TRP A 402 24.16 -20.14 11.86
CA TRP A 402 23.54 -21.32 12.48
C TRP A 402 22.10 -21.50 11.96
N PRO A 403 21.69 -22.74 11.60
CA PRO A 403 22.39 -24.01 11.88
C PRO A 403 23.38 -24.48 10.81
N LEU A 404 23.45 -23.84 9.64
CA LEU A 404 24.27 -24.31 8.52
C LEU A 404 25.70 -23.78 8.59
N GLY A 405 25.85 -22.49 8.84
CA GLY A 405 27.11 -21.79 8.78
C GLY A 405 27.85 -21.69 10.12
N PRO A 406 29.09 -21.18 10.09
CA PRO A 406 29.96 -21.12 11.26
C PRO A 406 29.55 -20.04 12.26
N ARG A 407 28.71 -19.06 11.89
CA ARG A 407 28.34 -17.97 12.80
C ARG A 407 27.38 -18.46 13.90
N PRO A 408 27.70 -18.26 15.18
CA PRO A 408 26.87 -18.69 16.30
C PRO A 408 25.46 -18.07 16.28
N PHE A 409 24.48 -18.79 16.83
CA PHE A 409 23.08 -18.37 16.89
C PHE A 409 22.89 -16.95 17.46
N TRP A 410 23.52 -16.63 18.59
CA TRP A 410 23.36 -15.31 19.22
C TRP A 410 24.10 -14.20 18.47
N ALA A 411 25.26 -14.51 17.89
CA ALA A 411 26.05 -13.54 17.16
C ALA A 411 25.31 -13.09 15.89
N SER A 412 24.62 -14.00 15.19
CA SER A 412 23.98 -13.68 13.91
C SER A 412 22.85 -12.65 14.02
N PHE A 413 22.28 -12.39 15.22
CA PHE A 413 21.29 -11.33 15.41
C PHE A 413 21.84 -9.91 15.21
N SER A 414 23.17 -9.75 15.12
CA SER A 414 23.77 -8.47 14.74
C SER A 414 23.66 -8.19 13.24
N SER A 415 23.40 -9.20 12.40
CA SER A 415 23.11 -9.02 10.98
C SER A 415 21.63 -8.66 10.79
N PRO A 416 21.31 -7.57 10.08
CA PRO A 416 19.92 -7.15 9.91
C PRO A 416 19.01 -8.16 9.25
N ASP A 417 19.48 -8.78 8.16
CA ASP A 417 18.69 -9.69 7.33
C ASP A 417 18.33 -10.96 8.11
N VAL A 418 19.29 -11.48 8.89
CA VAL A 418 19.07 -12.66 9.76
C VAL A 418 18.07 -12.35 10.88
N LEU A 419 18.16 -11.16 11.50
CA LEU A 419 17.19 -10.74 12.50
C LEU A 419 15.78 -10.68 11.89
N GLN A 420 15.65 -10.12 10.68
CA GLN A 420 14.38 -10.07 9.95
C GLN A 420 13.84 -11.48 9.67
N HIS A 421 14.63 -12.38 9.06
CA HIS A 421 14.22 -13.76 8.76
C HIS A 421 13.71 -14.50 10.01
N ARG A 422 14.41 -14.36 11.15
CA ARG A 422 14.02 -15.01 12.41
C ARG A 422 12.76 -14.40 13.02
N MET A 423 12.63 -13.07 13.00
CA MET A 423 11.41 -12.40 13.44
C MET A 423 10.22 -12.82 12.56
N TYR A 424 10.41 -12.91 11.24
CA TYR A 424 9.37 -13.37 10.33
C TYR A 424 9.01 -14.85 10.54
N ALA A 425 9.98 -15.73 10.81
CA ALA A 425 9.69 -17.14 11.12
C ALA A 425 8.80 -17.27 12.38
N VAL A 426 9.06 -16.49 13.43
CA VAL A 426 8.22 -16.44 14.64
C VAL A 426 6.84 -15.89 14.32
N LEU A 427 6.77 -14.78 13.57
CA LEU A 427 5.50 -14.14 13.21
C LEU A 427 4.63 -15.05 12.34
N ILE A 428 5.22 -15.70 11.33
CA ILE A 428 4.56 -16.66 10.44
C ILE A 428 4.04 -17.86 11.24
N THR A 429 4.83 -18.38 12.19
CA THR A 429 4.40 -19.49 13.05
C THR A 429 3.21 -19.09 13.93
N ALA A 430 3.29 -17.92 14.58
CA ALA A 430 2.20 -17.42 15.42
C ALA A 430 0.93 -17.20 14.59
N PHE A 431 1.08 -16.63 13.39
CA PHE A 431 -0.02 -16.43 12.44
C PHE A 431 -0.62 -17.75 11.96
N ALA A 432 0.21 -18.74 11.60
CA ALA A 432 -0.22 -20.06 11.16
C ALA A 432 -1.10 -20.76 12.21
N VAL A 433 -0.64 -20.75 13.47
CA VAL A 433 -1.39 -21.34 14.61
C VAL A 433 -2.69 -20.57 14.84
N PHE A 434 -2.64 -19.24 14.81
CA PHE A 434 -3.80 -18.40 15.01
C PHE A 434 -4.86 -18.61 13.92
N GLU A 435 -4.46 -18.53 12.64
CA GLU A 435 -5.38 -18.67 11.51
C GLU A 435 -5.93 -20.09 11.42
N TRP A 436 -5.12 -21.10 11.72
CA TRP A 436 -5.60 -22.47 11.87
C TRP A 436 -6.68 -22.59 12.95
N ALA A 437 -6.50 -21.94 14.09
CA ALA A 437 -7.49 -21.94 15.16
C ALA A 437 -8.80 -21.21 14.76
N VAL A 438 -8.71 -20.17 13.93
CA VAL A 438 -9.87 -19.47 13.35
C VAL A 438 -10.59 -20.35 12.33
N GLU A 439 -9.88 -20.89 11.32
CA GLU A 439 -10.45 -21.69 10.23
C GLU A 439 -11.09 -22.99 10.73
N THR A 440 -10.56 -23.57 11.82
CA THR A 440 -11.12 -24.79 12.42
C THR A 440 -12.18 -24.52 13.51
N GLY A 441 -12.56 -23.26 13.75
CA GLY A 441 -13.59 -22.89 14.71
C GLY A 441 -13.20 -23.04 16.18
N ARG A 442 -11.90 -23.25 16.49
CA ARG A 442 -11.37 -23.25 17.87
C ARG A 442 -11.47 -21.84 18.49
N VAL A 443 -11.29 -20.80 17.68
CA VAL A 443 -11.56 -19.41 18.05
C VAL A 443 -12.92 -19.00 17.52
N LYS A 444 -13.89 -18.79 18.41
CA LYS A 444 -15.28 -18.42 18.05
C LYS A 444 -15.50 -16.91 17.83
N SER A 445 -14.47 -16.09 17.97
CA SER A 445 -14.59 -14.63 17.87
C SER A 445 -14.69 -14.17 16.41
N ARG A 446 -15.80 -13.51 16.05
CA ARG A 446 -15.95 -12.86 14.73
C ARG A 446 -14.91 -11.76 14.49
N ARG A 447 -14.35 -11.17 15.55
CA ARG A 447 -13.27 -10.17 15.38
C ARG A 447 -11.95 -10.83 14.98
N ALA A 448 -11.71 -12.06 15.44
CA ALA A 448 -10.49 -12.79 15.14
C ALA A 448 -10.37 -13.13 13.64
N SER A 449 -11.49 -13.41 12.96
CA SER A 449 -11.49 -13.69 11.51
C SER A 449 -11.06 -12.51 10.63
N TYR A 450 -10.98 -11.28 11.18
CA TYR A 450 -10.50 -10.12 10.43
C TYR A 450 -8.97 -9.99 10.43
N VAL A 451 -8.25 -10.76 11.24
CA VAL A 451 -6.79 -10.66 11.31
C VAL A 451 -6.16 -11.07 9.98
N PHE A 452 -6.52 -12.23 9.43
CA PHE A 452 -6.02 -12.69 8.13
C PHE A 452 -6.20 -11.66 6.99
N PRO A 453 -7.42 -11.18 6.68
CA PRO A 453 -7.59 -10.23 5.58
C PRO A 453 -6.86 -8.91 5.81
N LEU A 454 -6.80 -8.42 7.05
CA LEU A 454 -6.07 -7.19 7.38
C LEU A 454 -4.56 -7.40 7.24
N MET A 455 -4.04 -8.56 7.63
CA MET A 455 -2.62 -8.87 7.46
C MET A 455 -2.24 -8.98 5.99
N CYS A 456 -3.06 -9.63 5.15
CA CYS A 456 -2.82 -9.69 3.71
C CYS A 456 -2.86 -8.31 3.07
N ALA A 457 -3.86 -7.47 3.43
CA ALA A 457 -3.98 -6.12 2.92
C ALA A 457 -2.82 -5.22 3.36
N ALA A 458 -2.42 -5.28 4.64
CA ALA A 458 -1.32 -4.51 5.19
C ALA A 458 0.03 -4.98 4.61
N GLY A 459 0.26 -6.29 4.52
CA GLY A 459 1.46 -6.87 3.93
C GLY A 459 1.61 -6.51 2.45
N GLY A 460 0.53 -6.62 1.67
CA GLY A 460 0.52 -6.18 0.27
C GLY A 460 0.75 -4.67 0.12
N ALA A 461 0.14 -3.85 0.97
CA ALA A 461 0.36 -2.41 0.93
C ALA A 461 1.79 -2.00 1.33
N LEU A 462 2.37 -2.65 2.34
CA LEU A 462 3.74 -2.41 2.78
C LEU A 462 4.75 -2.85 1.73
N LEU A 463 4.52 -3.99 1.07
CA LEU A 463 5.39 -4.48 0.00
C LEU A 463 5.44 -3.53 -1.19
N LEU A 464 4.35 -2.81 -1.50
CA LEU A 464 4.34 -1.75 -2.52
C LEU A 464 5.10 -0.47 -2.09
N THR A 465 5.31 -0.27 -0.79
CA THR A 465 5.99 0.92 -0.24
C THR A 465 7.45 0.70 0.10
N HIS A 466 7.92 -0.55 0.06
CA HIS A 466 9.31 -0.85 0.29
C HIS A 466 10.06 -0.74 -1.05
N SER A 467 11.11 0.07 -1.09
CA SER A 467 12.01 0.17 -2.25
C SER A 467 13.38 -0.42 -1.90
N HIS A 468 13.98 -1.11 -2.87
CA HIS A 468 15.36 -1.59 -2.76
C HIS A 468 16.33 -0.50 -3.20
N ALA A 469 16.40 0.60 -2.46
CA ALA A 469 17.47 1.56 -2.65
C ALA A 469 18.75 0.94 -2.09
N LEU A 470 19.73 0.63 -2.97
CA LEU A 470 21.20 0.60 -2.74
C LEU A 470 21.87 -0.38 -3.73
N GLY A 471 22.23 0.10 -4.93
CA GLY A 471 23.16 -0.61 -5.81
C GLY A 471 22.88 -0.42 -7.30
N ASN A 472 22.10 -1.32 -7.89
CA ASN A 472 21.91 -1.45 -9.33
C ASN A 472 20.43 -1.25 -9.73
N ILE A 473 20.14 -0.18 -10.47
CA ILE A 473 18.78 0.21 -10.90
C ILE A 473 18.08 -0.94 -11.66
N LYS A 474 18.83 -1.72 -12.45
CA LYS A 474 18.26 -2.85 -13.19
C LYS A 474 17.88 -4.01 -12.28
N GLU A 475 18.69 -4.32 -11.28
CA GLU A 475 18.40 -5.37 -10.30
C GLU A 475 17.23 -4.97 -9.40
N GLU A 476 17.18 -3.72 -8.94
CA GLU A 476 16.03 -3.16 -8.21
C GLU A 476 14.75 -3.33 -9.04
N MET A 477 14.80 -2.96 -10.31
CA MET A 477 13.65 -3.10 -11.20
C MET A 477 13.23 -4.57 -11.40
N LEU A 478 14.19 -5.50 -11.55
CA LEU A 478 13.90 -6.94 -11.68
C LEU A 478 13.27 -7.51 -10.41
N ALA A 479 13.72 -7.08 -9.23
CA ALA A 479 13.11 -7.44 -7.95
C ALA A 479 11.66 -6.90 -7.87
N GLU A 480 11.46 -5.64 -8.25
CA GLU A 480 10.14 -4.99 -8.28
C GLU A 480 9.14 -5.69 -9.21
N MET A 481 9.60 -6.21 -10.36
CA MET A 481 8.77 -7.01 -11.26
C MET A 481 8.22 -8.30 -10.62
N SER A 482 8.93 -8.84 -9.62
CA SER A 482 8.50 -10.04 -8.89
C SER A 482 7.67 -9.68 -7.66
N HIS A 483 8.06 -8.64 -6.92
CA HIS A 483 7.39 -8.20 -5.69
C HIS A 483 6.05 -7.52 -5.94
N THR A 484 5.96 -6.66 -6.97
CA THR A 484 4.72 -5.92 -7.27
C THR A 484 3.53 -6.86 -7.50
N PRO A 485 3.61 -7.92 -8.33
CA PRO A 485 2.51 -8.89 -8.46
C PRO A 485 2.12 -9.55 -7.14
N ILE A 486 3.09 -9.98 -6.32
CA ILE A 486 2.83 -10.59 -5.00
C ILE A 486 2.08 -9.60 -4.11
N ALA A 487 2.50 -8.34 -4.10
CA ALA A 487 1.89 -7.27 -3.31
C ALA A 487 0.43 -7.00 -3.72
N LEU A 488 0.18 -6.92 -5.03
CA LEU A 488 -1.16 -6.74 -5.60
C LEU A 488 -2.08 -7.92 -5.31
N LEU A 489 -1.57 -9.15 -5.43
CA LEU A 489 -2.31 -10.37 -5.10
C LEU A 489 -2.60 -10.43 -3.59
N GLY A 490 -1.66 -10.05 -2.73
CA GLY A 490 -1.86 -9.95 -1.28
C GLY A 490 -2.94 -8.95 -0.90
N ALA A 491 -2.91 -7.74 -1.48
CA ALA A 491 -3.95 -6.74 -1.28
C ALA A 491 -5.32 -7.24 -1.77
N THR A 492 -5.37 -7.86 -2.97
CA THR A 492 -6.59 -8.42 -3.55
C THR A 492 -7.16 -9.54 -2.67
N ALA A 493 -6.30 -10.44 -2.17
CA ALA A 493 -6.68 -11.51 -1.26
C ALA A 493 -7.27 -10.95 0.04
N GLY A 494 -6.61 -9.94 0.63
CA GLY A 494 -7.05 -9.31 1.87
C GLY A 494 -8.44 -8.68 1.74
N TRP A 495 -8.65 -7.85 0.73
CA TRP A 495 -9.94 -7.18 0.52
C TRP A 495 -11.04 -8.11 0.03
N SER A 496 -10.70 -9.18 -0.71
CA SER A 496 -11.66 -10.21 -1.07
C SER A 496 -12.12 -11.03 0.14
N ARG A 497 -11.19 -11.48 1.00
CA ARG A 497 -11.55 -12.17 2.23
C ARG A 497 -12.30 -11.26 3.20
N TRP A 498 -11.97 -9.95 3.23
CA TRP A 498 -12.76 -8.96 3.96
C TRP A 498 -14.22 -8.94 3.46
N LEU A 499 -14.45 -8.87 2.15
CA LEU A 499 -15.80 -8.88 1.57
C LEU A 499 -16.54 -10.18 1.86
N GLU A 500 -15.90 -11.34 1.74
CA GLU A 500 -16.48 -12.64 2.09
C GLU A 500 -17.08 -12.64 3.51
N LEU A 501 -16.35 -12.10 4.50
CA LEU A 501 -16.76 -12.06 5.91
C LEU A 501 -17.83 -11.00 6.22
N ARG A 502 -17.97 -9.98 5.35
CA ARG A 502 -18.82 -8.81 5.58
C ARG A 502 -20.16 -8.90 4.85
N LEU A 503 -20.18 -9.53 3.68
CA LEU A 503 -21.37 -9.76 2.87
C LEU A 503 -22.23 -10.89 3.46
N SER A 504 -23.53 -10.86 3.16
CA SER A 504 -24.43 -12.00 3.38
C SER A 504 -23.99 -13.20 2.53
N GLN A 505 -24.43 -14.42 2.83
CA GLN A 505 -24.16 -15.62 2.01
C GLN A 505 -24.88 -15.57 0.64
N ASP A 506 -24.55 -14.57 -0.14
CA ASP A 506 -25.05 -14.30 -1.48
C ASP A 506 -23.97 -14.61 -2.53
N ARG A 507 -24.31 -14.36 -3.79
CA ARG A 507 -23.42 -14.60 -4.93
C ARG A 507 -22.09 -13.85 -4.80
N ASP A 508 -22.10 -12.64 -4.26
CA ASP A 508 -20.90 -11.81 -4.16
C ASP A 508 -19.95 -12.36 -3.09
N SER A 509 -20.47 -12.75 -1.93
CA SER A 509 -19.70 -13.44 -0.88
C SER A 509 -19.10 -14.74 -1.42
N LYS A 510 -19.86 -15.50 -2.21
CA LYS A 510 -19.36 -16.72 -2.85
C LYS A 510 -18.21 -16.42 -3.80
N ILE A 511 -18.32 -15.42 -4.68
CA ILE A 511 -17.22 -15.03 -5.59
C ILE A 511 -15.98 -14.63 -4.76
N ALA A 512 -16.17 -13.78 -3.75
CA ALA A 512 -15.08 -13.32 -2.88
C ALA A 512 -14.37 -14.47 -2.15
N SER A 513 -15.11 -15.53 -1.77
CA SER A 513 -14.57 -16.74 -1.14
C SER A 513 -13.61 -17.55 -2.04
N TYR A 514 -13.73 -17.42 -3.36
CA TYR A 514 -12.84 -18.07 -4.33
C TYR A 514 -11.68 -17.18 -4.79
N VAL A 515 -11.86 -15.86 -4.76
CA VAL A 515 -10.83 -14.93 -5.25
C VAL A 515 -9.58 -14.95 -4.35
N TRP A 516 -9.72 -14.89 -3.02
CA TRP A 516 -8.55 -14.82 -2.14
C TRP A 516 -7.67 -16.09 -2.15
N PRO A 517 -8.20 -17.33 -2.19
CA PRO A 517 -7.35 -18.51 -2.31
C PRO A 517 -6.69 -18.61 -3.70
N VAL A 518 -7.37 -18.16 -4.77
CA VAL A 518 -6.76 -18.05 -6.10
C VAL A 518 -5.58 -17.10 -6.06
N CYS A 519 -5.69 -15.95 -5.36
CA CYS A 519 -4.55 -15.05 -5.19
C CYS A 519 -3.38 -15.74 -4.49
N LEU A 520 -3.61 -16.58 -3.46
CA LEU A 520 -2.54 -17.36 -2.83
C LEU A 520 -1.91 -18.38 -3.78
N VAL A 521 -2.70 -19.07 -4.59
CA VAL A 521 -2.21 -19.97 -5.64
C VAL A 521 -1.30 -19.22 -6.62
N LEU A 522 -1.73 -18.04 -7.07
CA LEU A 522 -0.95 -17.20 -7.99
C LEU A 522 0.33 -16.70 -7.35
N VAL A 523 0.34 -16.34 -6.06
CA VAL A 523 1.57 -16.00 -5.33
C VAL A 523 2.54 -17.20 -5.31
N GLY A 524 2.03 -18.40 -5.05
CA GLY A 524 2.83 -19.63 -5.12
C GLY A 524 3.45 -19.85 -6.51
N ILE A 525 2.70 -19.58 -7.58
CA ILE A 525 3.20 -19.67 -8.97
C ILE A 525 4.27 -18.62 -9.25
N VAL A 526 4.07 -17.36 -8.83
CA VAL A 526 5.08 -16.30 -9.01
C VAL A 526 6.38 -16.67 -8.29
N LEU A 527 6.29 -17.21 -7.07
CA LEU A 527 7.47 -17.67 -6.33
C LEU A 527 8.14 -18.90 -6.98
N LEU A 528 7.39 -19.78 -7.65
CA LEU A 528 7.95 -20.90 -8.40
C LEU A 528 8.65 -20.46 -9.70
N ASP A 529 8.24 -19.32 -10.27
CA ASP A 529 8.90 -18.70 -11.43
C ASP A 529 10.04 -17.74 -11.01
N TYR A 530 10.22 -17.48 -9.72
CA TYR A 530 11.24 -16.56 -9.22
C TYR A 530 12.62 -16.96 -9.71
N ARG A 531 13.43 -15.97 -10.06
CA ARG A 531 14.83 -16.16 -10.42
C ARG A 531 15.69 -15.12 -9.76
N GLU A 532 17.00 -15.36 -9.76
CA GLU A 532 18.02 -14.35 -9.42
C GLU A 532 19.01 -14.06 -10.55
N SER A 533 19.11 -14.98 -11.53
CA SER A 533 19.88 -14.82 -12.78
C SER A 533 19.09 -14.41 -14.02
#